data_AF-A0A3R9NZQ6-F1
#
_entry.id   AF-A0A3R9NZQ6-F1
#
_cell.length_a   1.000
_cell.length_b   1.000
_cell.length_c   1.000
_cell.angle_alpha   90.00
_cell.angle_beta   90.00
_cell.angle_gamma   90.00
#
_symmetry.space_group_name_H-M   'P 1'
#
loop_
_entity.id
_entity.type
_entity.pdbx_description
1 polymer ?
#
loop_
_entity_poly.entity_id
_entity_poly.type
_entity_poly.pdbx_seq_one_letter_code
_entity_poly.pdbx_strand_id
1 'polypeptide(L)'
;MTWAEFHAASEKTAMEAGQFFRDGNITQALPLYAKAAELEQHALAVVDTSKVRTRGITAVSAVSLWYKAVDYDRAEQLAHSMLGDPSIPAFARIDLRNLVQAIWTESSKQAANVSFLPGQVYVSVKGGEVVTGGAPLDLVIEKVQTIQAMFYRTIEFIKDMPLRPRGAPIRDIQEACRPWLFQAAPGSYQFSVAIQEPKQRDFFKEDIRPDLVATQFLDILRATTNEDQRQLEQIVPSTEYRNVFLKLSRNLAPTGKTFGSIEFRTSTGEAPIALTPDARTAINETLKKGRPPVSQDAPEDEEEIVGMLRAVDLDKDWLDVTVNGQAVHVTGLGDAMDDLIGPMVNKMVKVQIVRKVNGPFRFRDIEVNE
;
A
#
# COMPACT_ATOMS: atom_id res chain seq x y z
N MET A 1 35.15 -23.17 18.69
CA MET A 1 35.16 -22.59 17.35
C MET A 1 35.40 -21.09 17.46
N THR A 2 36.07 -20.50 16.47
CA THR A 2 36.27 -19.04 16.36
C THR A 2 34.99 -18.34 15.90
N TRP A 3 34.94 -17.01 16.02
CA TRP A 3 33.84 -16.21 15.44
C TRP A 3 33.63 -16.54 13.96
N ALA A 4 34.70 -16.61 13.18
CA ALA A 4 34.63 -16.86 11.75
C ALA A 4 34.07 -18.24 11.40
N GLU A 5 34.41 -19.26 12.20
CA GLU A 5 33.89 -20.62 12.03
C GLU A 5 32.38 -20.69 12.32
N PHE A 6 31.92 -20.07 13.42
CA PHE A 6 30.50 -20.02 13.75
C PHE A 6 29.70 -19.21 12.73
N HIS A 7 30.21 -18.05 12.33
CA HIS A 7 29.56 -17.18 11.35
C HIS A 7 29.47 -17.85 9.97
N ALA A 8 30.55 -18.47 9.48
CA ALA A 8 30.51 -19.18 8.19
C ALA A 8 29.55 -20.39 8.22
N ALA A 9 29.48 -21.12 9.35
CA ALA A 9 28.53 -22.22 9.50
C ALA A 9 27.08 -21.72 9.53
N SER A 10 26.84 -20.60 10.21
CA SER A 10 25.54 -19.90 10.23
C SER A 10 25.12 -19.47 8.83
N GLU A 11 25.99 -18.77 8.08
CA GLU A 11 25.71 -18.32 6.71
C GLU A 11 25.36 -19.49 5.78
N LYS A 12 26.15 -20.57 5.82
CA LYS A 12 25.89 -21.78 5.03
C LYS A 12 24.50 -22.36 5.34
N THR A 13 24.17 -22.47 6.62
CA THR A 13 22.88 -23.02 7.07
C THR A 13 21.72 -22.10 6.70
N ALA A 14 21.90 -20.78 6.82
CA ALA A 14 20.90 -19.79 6.44
C ALA A 14 20.64 -19.76 4.91
N MET A 15 21.68 -19.97 4.10
CA MET A 15 21.54 -20.10 2.64
C MET A 15 20.71 -21.31 2.26
N GLU A 16 20.95 -22.45 2.91
CA GLU A 16 20.17 -23.68 2.70
C GLU A 16 18.71 -23.49 3.14
N ALA A 17 18.48 -22.89 4.32
CA ALA A 17 17.15 -22.53 4.79
C ALA A 17 16.42 -21.61 3.79
N GLY A 18 17.12 -20.62 3.24
CA GLY A 18 16.60 -19.70 2.23
C GLY A 18 16.22 -20.40 0.93
N GLN A 19 16.92 -21.46 0.54
CA GLN A 19 16.57 -22.26 -0.63
C GLN A 19 15.27 -23.02 -0.40
N PHE A 20 15.17 -23.79 0.70
CA PHE A 20 13.93 -24.48 1.06
C PHE A 20 12.75 -23.54 1.19
N PHE A 21 12.96 -22.34 1.74
CA PHE A 21 11.91 -21.33 1.86
C PHE A 21 11.42 -20.84 0.49
N ARG A 22 12.33 -20.55 -0.45
CA ARG A 22 11.97 -20.17 -1.83
C ARG A 22 11.23 -21.26 -2.58
N ASP A 23 11.57 -22.51 -2.30
CA ASP A 23 10.92 -23.69 -2.89
C ASP A 23 9.56 -24.02 -2.22
N GLY A 24 9.11 -23.20 -1.26
CA GLY A 24 7.84 -23.40 -0.54
C GLY A 24 7.89 -24.46 0.57
N ASN A 25 9.06 -25.05 0.82
CA ASN A 25 9.28 -26.09 1.82
C ASN A 25 9.50 -25.50 3.23
N ILE A 26 8.48 -24.81 3.73
CA ILE A 26 8.53 -24.07 5.01
C ILE A 26 8.92 -24.99 6.19
N THR A 27 8.35 -26.20 6.24
CA THR A 27 8.62 -27.17 7.31
C THR A 27 10.10 -27.56 7.41
N GLN A 28 10.83 -27.53 6.29
CA GLN A 28 12.27 -27.82 6.26
C GLN A 28 13.10 -26.54 6.47
N ALA A 29 12.62 -25.39 6.02
CA ALA A 29 13.32 -24.11 6.19
C ALA A 29 13.39 -23.64 7.65
N LEU A 30 12.29 -23.75 8.40
CA LEU A 30 12.21 -23.26 9.79
C LEU A 30 13.28 -23.86 10.73
N PRO A 31 13.47 -25.19 10.83
CA PRO A 31 14.50 -25.74 11.71
C PRO A 31 15.92 -25.36 11.28
N LEU A 32 16.16 -25.15 9.98
CA LEU A 32 17.46 -24.68 9.48
C LEU A 32 17.70 -23.21 9.85
N TYR A 33 16.69 -22.34 9.76
CA TYR A 33 16.80 -20.96 10.25
C TYR A 33 17.07 -20.92 11.75
N ALA A 34 16.38 -21.74 12.54
CA ALA A 34 16.65 -21.86 13.98
C ALA A 34 18.10 -22.29 14.24
N LYS A 35 18.61 -23.26 13.46
CA LYS A 35 19.99 -23.71 13.60
C LYS A 35 21.02 -22.65 13.22
N ALA A 36 20.75 -21.90 12.15
CA ALA A 36 21.59 -20.76 11.77
C ALA A 36 21.58 -19.69 12.87
N ALA A 37 20.42 -19.38 13.45
CA ALA A 37 20.29 -18.42 14.54
C ALA A 37 21.11 -18.83 15.77
N GLU A 38 21.08 -20.10 16.16
CA GLU A 38 21.94 -20.63 17.22
C GLU A 38 23.41 -20.39 16.91
N LEU A 39 23.87 -20.76 15.71
CA LEU A 39 25.27 -20.61 15.31
C LEU A 39 25.70 -19.13 15.32
N GLU A 40 24.85 -18.23 14.82
CA GLU A 40 25.12 -16.79 14.82
C GLU A 40 25.16 -16.21 16.24
N GLN A 41 24.31 -16.70 17.14
CA GLN A 41 24.34 -16.29 18.55
C GLN A 41 25.59 -16.81 19.27
N HIS A 42 26.09 -18.00 18.92
CA HIS A 42 27.41 -18.46 19.38
C HIS A 42 28.54 -17.60 18.80
N ALA A 43 28.44 -17.21 17.53
CA ALA A 43 29.38 -16.26 16.93
C ALA A 43 29.39 -14.95 17.73
N LEU A 44 28.22 -14.39 18.04
CA LEU A 44 28.07 -13.15 18.80
C LEU A 44 28.71 -13.24 20.19
N ALA A 45 28.58 -14.38 20.87
CA ALA A 45 29.14 -14.60 22.19
C ALA A 45 30.68 -14.59 22.20
N VAL A 46 31.32 -14.93 21.08
CA VAL A 46 32.80 -14.94 20.95
C VAL A 46 33.36 -13.68 20.27
N VAL A 47 32.52 -12.72 19.87
CA VAL A 47 32.99 -11.42 19.36
C VAL A 47 33.57 -10.59 20.50
N ASP A 48 34.82 -10.17 20.32
CA ASP A 48 35.49 -9.20 21.20
C ASP A 48 34.69 -7.88 21.27
N THR A 49 34.47 -7.36 22.48
CA THR A 49 33.68 -6.15 22.73
C THR A 49 34.28 -4.88 22.11
N SER A 50 35.59 -4.86 21.84
CA SER A 50 36.26 -3.78 21.11
C SER A 50 35.88 -3.76 19.62
N LYS A 51 35.45 -4.89 19.05
CA LYS A 51 35.01 -5.02 17.65
C LYS A 51 33.54 -4.63 17.48
N VAL A 52 33.22 -3.40 17.89
CA VAL A 52 31.87 -2.81 17.94
C VAL A 52 31.07 -3.03 16.64
N ARG A 53 31.69 -2.84 15.47
CA ARG A 53 31.02 -3.05 14.18
C ARG A 53 30.65 -4.51 13.93
N THR A 54 31.60 -5.43 14.12
CA THR A 54 31.37 -6.88 13.95
C THR A 54 30.28 -7.36 14.92
N ARG A 55 30.35 -6.91 16.18
CA ARG A 55 29.35 -7.23 17.20
C ARG A 55 27.95 -6.75 16.78
N GLY A 56 27.85 -5.52 16.29
CA GLY A 56 26.59 -4.96 15.78
C GLY A 56 25.99 -5.76 14.62
N ILE A 57 26.81 -6.14 13.63
CA ILE A 57 26.37 -6.92 12.46
C ILE A 57 25.92 -8.32 12.90
N THR A 58 26.72 -9.02 13.71
CA THR A 58 26.39 -10.38 14.20
C THR A 58 25.15 -10.36 15.09
N ALA A 59 24.93 -9.31 15.90
CA ALA A 59 23.72 -9.16 16.71
C ALA A 59 22.45 -9.02 15.86
N VAL A 60 22.47 -8.13 14.85
CA VAL A 60 21.34 -7.96 13.92
C VAL A 60 21.06 -9.26 13.15
N SER A 61 22.13 -9.91 12.68
CA SER A 61 22.05 -11.20 11.97
C SER A 61 21.37 -12.29 12.82
N ALA A 62 21.80 -12.47 14.07
CA ALA A 62 21.25 -13.49 14.96
C ALA A 62 19.75 -13.26 15.26
N VAL A 63 19.35 -12.02 15.55
CA VAL A 63 17.93 -11.67 15.76
C VAL A 63 17.12 -11.89 14.49
N SER A 64 17.63 -11.49 13.33
CA SER A 64 16.95 -11.71 12.04
C SER A 64 16.73 -13.20 11.74
N LEU A 65 17.68 -14.06 12.08
CA LEU A 65 17.57 -15.50 11.90
C LEU A 65 16.54 -16.13 12.85
N TRP A 66 16.47 -15.71 14.12
CA TRP A 66 15.41 -16.14 15.03
C TRP A 66 14.03 -15.70 14.56
N TYR A 67 13.91 -14.47 14.06
CA TYR A 67 12.67 -13.97 13.46
C TYR A 67 12.24 -14.83 12.25
N LYS A 68 13.17 -15.18 11.35
CA LYS A 68 12.90 -16.07 10.20
C LYS A 68 12.55 -17.50 10.60
N ALA A 69 13.04 -17.95 11.76
CA ALA A 69 12.68 -19.24 12.34
C ALA A 69 11.28 -19.25 13.00
N VAL A 70 10.59 -18.10 13.05
CA VAL A 70 9.29 -17.93 13.71
C VAL A 70 9.37 -18.17 15.23
N ASP A 71 10.58 -18.12 15.80
CA ASP A 71 10.80 -18.14 17.25
C ASP A 71 10.86 -16.69 17.76
N TYR A 72 9.69 -16.06 17.79
CA TYR A 72 9.53 -14.66 18.13
C TYR A 72 9.96 -14.34 19.56
N ASP A 73 9.71 -15.25 20.50
CA ASP A 73 10.12 -15.10 21.89
C ASP A 73 11.66 -14.99 22.02
N ARG A 74 12.41 -15.89 21.35
CA ARG A 74 13.87 -15.82 21.37
C ARG A 74 14.40 -14.60 20.62
N ALA A 75 13.80 -14.26 19.48
CA ALA A 75 14.17 -13.09 18.70
C ALA A 75 14.02 -11.80 19.54
N GLU A 76 12.90 -11.66 20.25
CA GLU A 76 12.60 -10.51 21.12
C GLU A 76 13.57 -10.42 22.30
N GLN A 77 13.79 -11.54 23.00
CA GLN A 77 14.71 -11.60 24.14
C GLN A 77 16.14 -11.18 23.74
N LEU A 78 16.65 -11.71 22.62
CA LEU A 78 17.98 -11.38 22.12
C LEU A 78 18.05 -9.91 21.69
N ALA A 79 17.03 -9.39 21.00
CA ALA A 79 17.00 -8.01 20.57
C ALA A 79 17.02 -7.02 21.75
N HIS A 80 16.22 -7.27 22.79
CA HIS A 80 16.23 -6.46 24.00
C HIS A 80 17.56 -6.54 24.75
N SER A 81 18.14 -7.74 24.86
CA SER A 81 19.48 -7.92 25.44
C SER A 81 20.53 -7.05 24.74
N MET A 82 20.54 -7.05 23.40
CA MET A 82 21.48 -6.26 22.60
C MET A 82 21.20 -4.76 22.68
N LEU A 83 19.93 -4.35 22.70
CA LEU A 83 19.57 -2.94 22.89
C LEU A 83 19.98 -2.41 24.28
N GLY A 84 20.04 -3.28 25.29
CA GLY A 84 20.55 -2.95 26.62
C GLY A 84 22.07 -2.81 26.71
N ASP A 85 22.83 -3.38 25.76
CA ASP A 85 24.30 -3.32 25.73
C ASP A 85 24.78 -1.95 25.19
N PRO A 86 25.49 -1.13 25.99
CA PRO A 86 25.95 0.20 25.57
C PRO A 86 26.95 0.14 24.41
N SER A 87 27.66 -0.98 24.21
CA SER A 87 28.65 -1.15 23.15
C SER A 87 28.05 -1.33 21.75
N ILE A 88 26.73 -1.56 21.63
CA ILE A 88 26.08 -1.72 20.33
C ILE A 88 26.04 -0.38 19.57
N PRO A 89 26.56 -0.35 18.33
CA PRO A 89 26.65 0.87 17.54
C PRO A 89 25.28 1.38 17.09
N ALA A 90 25.19 2.68 16.80
CA ALA A 90 23.94 3.33 16.46
C ALA A 90 23.19 2.67 15.28
N PHE A 91 23.88 2.26 14.23
CA PHE A 91 23.25 1.58 13.09
C PHE A 91 22.55 0.28 13.52
N ALA A 92 23.23 -0.55 14.30
CA ALA A 92 22.67 -1.82 14.78
C ALA A 92 21.50 -1.60 15.74
N ARG A 93 21.52 -0.53 16.55
CA ARG A 93 20.37 -0.16 17.40
C ARG A 93 19.12 0.17 16.58
N ILE A 94 19.29 0.85 15.44
CA ILE A 94 18.19 1.17 14.52
C ILE A 94 17.62 -0.14 13.96
N ASP A 95 18.48 -1.02 13.44
CA ASP A 95 18.07 -2.30 12.87
C ASP A 95 17.40 -3.22 13.90
N LEU A 96 17.94 -3.30 15.12
CA LEU A 96 17.37 -4.09 16.21
C LEU A 96 15.99 -3.58 16.64
N ARG A 97 15.79 -2.26 16.72
CA ARG A 97 14.45 -1.69 17.01
C ARG A 97 13.44 -2.00 15.91
N ASN A 98 13.87 -1.95 14.65
CA ASN A 98 13.02 -2.35 13.53
C ASN A 98 12.64 -3.84 13.63
N LEU A 99 13.57 -4.70 14.04
CA LEU A 99 13.32 -6.13 14.27
C LEU A 99 12.36 -6.38 15.43
N VAL A 100 12.54 -5.75 16.60
CA VAL A 100 11.61 -5.86 17.76
C VAL A 100 10.17 -5.58 17.32
N GLN A 101 10.00 -4.54 16.51
CA GLN A 101 8.67 -4.16 16.08
C GLN A 101 8.07 -5.12 15.04
N ALA A 102 8.89 -5.63 14.11
CA ALA A 102 8.46 -6.69 13.21
C ALA A 102 8.02 -7.94 14.01
N ILE A 103 8.79 -8.30 15.04
CA ILE A 103 8.47 -9.39 15.96
C ILE A 103 7.11 -9.16 16.64
N TRP A 104 6.90 -8.01 17.29
CA TRP A 104 5.62 -7.71 17.95
C TRP A 104 4.43 -7.71 17.00
N THR A 105 4.64 -7.25 15.75
CA THR A 105 3.61 -7.24 14.71
C THR A 105 3.20 -8.67 14.35
N GLU A 106 4.16 -9.58 14.14
CA GLU A 106 3.87 -10.99 13.84
C GLU A 106 3.31 -11.75 15.04
N SER A 107 3.83 -11.53 16.26
CA SER A 107 3.30 -12.13 17.49
C SER A 107 1.83 -11.73 17.74
N SER A 108 1.49 -10.46 17.51
CA SER A 108 0.11 -9.96 17.65
C SER A 108 -0.83 -10.61 16.62
N LYS A 109 -0.35 -10.86 15.40
CA LYS A 109 -1.12 -11.59 14.38
C LYS A 109 -1.39 -13.03 14.79
N GLN A 110 -0.38 -13.73 15.30
CA GLN A 110 -0.55 -15.11 15.81
C GLN A 110 -1.54 -15.15 16.97
N ALA A 111 -1.44 -14.22 17.92
CA ALA A 111 -2.33 -14.14 19.08
C ALA A 111 -3.79 -13.79 18.70
N ALA A 112 -3.99 -12.98 17.66
CA ALA A 112 -5.34 -12.60 17.21
C ALA A 112 -6.13 -13.76 16.58
N ASN A 113 -5.49 -14.90 16.30
CA ASN A 113 -6.09 -16.09 15.67
C ASN A 113 -6.88 -15.75 14.37
N VAL A 114 -6.40 -14.74 13.65
CA VAL A 114 -6.89 -14.35 12.33
C VAL A 114 -5.82 -14.76 11.33
N SER A 115 -6.16 -15.65 10.39
CA SER A 115 -5.30 -15.95 9.25
C SER A 115 -5.37 -14.78 8.26
N PHE A 116 -4.26 -14.06 8.14
CA PHE A 116 -4.03 -13.13 7.05
C PHE A 116 -3.27 -13.86 5.96
N LEU A 117 -3.74 -13.78 4.73
CA LEU A 117 -3.04 -14.43 3.63
C LEU A 117 -1.66 -13.83 3.38
N PRO A 118 -0.73 -14.60 2.79
CA PRO A 118 0.45 -14.05 2.16
C PRO A 118 0.03 -13.08 1.05
N GLY A 119 -0.01 -11.79 1.39
CA GLY A 119 -0.51 -10.72 0.51
C GLY A 119 -0.67 -9.39 1.26
N GLN A 120 0.02 -9.23 2.38
CA GLN A 120 -0.06 -7.99 3.16
C GLN A 120 0.64 -6.87 2.41
N VAL A 121 -0.06 -5.75 2.29
CA VAL A 121 0.51 -4.53 1.74
C VAL A 121 0.81 -3.59 2.89
N TYR A 122 2.08 -3.30 3.08
CA TYR A 122 2.51 -2.27 4.01
C TYR A 122 2.45 -0.91 3.31
N VAL A 123 1.80 0.04 3.97
CA VAL A 123 1.60 1.39 3.49
C VAL A 123 2.36 2.34 4.39
N SER A 124 3.26 3.13 3.82
CA SER A 124 4.05 4.13 4.55
C SER A 124 3.75 5.51 3.98
N VAL A 125 3.31 6.43 4.81
CA VAL A 125 3.11 7.84 4.43
C VAL A 125 4.26 8.65 5.00
N LYS A 126 4.92 9.48 4.19
CA LYS A 126 6.15 10.22 4.56
C LYS A 126 6.07 11.68 4.15
N GLY A 127 6.79 12.53 4.89
CA GLY A 127 6.98 13.96 4.59
C GLY A 127 5.80 14.84 4.99
N GLY A 128 5.94 16.15 4.76
CA GLY A 128 4.91 17.13 5.12
C GLY A 128 4.68 17.22 6.62
N GLU A 129 3.43 17.06 7.04
CA GLU A 129 2.99 17.06 8.43
C GLU A 129 3.12 15.68 9.11
N VAL A 130 3.55 14.67 8.37
CA VAL A 130 3.72 13.31 8.90
C VAL A 130 5.01 13.20 9.71
N VAL A 131 4.88 12.73 10.95
CA VAL A 131 5.98 12.49 11.89
C VAL A 131 6.16 10.99 12.14
N THR A 132 7.25 10.61 12.80
CA THR A 132 7.46 9.22 13.21
C THR A 132 6.37 8.76 14.15
N GLY A 133 5.57 7.78 13.73
CA GLY A 133 4.47 7.23 14.53
C GLY A 133 3.20 8.10 14.56
N GLY A 134 3.11 9.18 13.78
CA GLY A 134 1.94 10.07 13.78
C GLY A 134 1.69 10.74 12.43
N ALA A 135 0.42 10.85 12.05
CA ALA A 135 -0.04 11.59 10.88
C ALA A 135 -1.37 12.28 11.18
N PRO A 136 -1.75 13.33 10.43
CA PRO A 136 -3.08 13.91 10.51
C PRO A 136 -4.17 12.84 10.30
N LEU A 137 -5.18 12.79 11.17
CA LEU A 137 -6.21 11.75 11.15
C LEU A 137 -6.99 11.75 9.84
N ASP A 138 -7.36 12.93 9.34
CA ASP A 138 -8.14 13.08 8.11
C ASP A 138 -7.39 12.53 6.89
N LEU A 139 -6.07 12.75 6.83
CA LEU A 139 -5.19 12.18 5.81
C LEU A 139 -5.26 10.64 5.84
N VAL A 140 -5.13 10.04 7.03
CA VAL A 140 -5.16 8.58 7.18
C VAL A 140 -6.50 8.02 6.73
N ILE A 141 -7.61 8.60 7.20
CA ILE A 141 -8.97 8.14 6.84
C ILE A 141 -9.14 8.17 5.32
N GLU A 142 -8.76 9.26 4.66
CA GLU A 142 -8.88 9.40 3.21
C GLU A 142 -8.06 8.35 2.46
N LYS A 143 -6.80 8.15 2.84
CA LYS A 143 -5.93 7.18 2.15
C LYS A 143 -6.42 5.76 2.37
N VAL A 144 -6.90 5.42 3.57
CA VAL A 144 -7.48 4.10 3.86
C VAL A 144 -8.73 3.86 3.01
N GLN A 145 -9.63 4.83 2.90
CA GLN A 145 -10.83 4.72 2.04
C GLN A 145 -10.47 4.51 0.57
N THR A 146 -9.48 5.24 0.06
CA THR A 146 -9.03 5.13 -1.34
C THR A 146 -8.38 3.76 -1.60
N ILE A 147 -7.55 3.28 -0.68
CA ILE A 147 -6.93 1.93 -0.75
C ILE A 147 -8.01 0.86 -0.71
N GLN A 148 -9.00 0.98 0.18
CA GLN A 148 -10.12 0.06 0.27
C GLN A 148 -10.92 0.01 -1.04
N ALA A 149 -11.25 1.17 -1.62
CA ALA A 149 -11.92 1.24 -2.91
C ALA A 149 -11.11 0.52 -4.00
N MET A 150 -9.80 0.77 -4.06
CA MET A 150 -8.91 0.13 -5.02
C MET A 150 -8.85 -1.39 -4.85
N PHE A 151 -8.81 -1.93 -3.62
CA PHE A 151 -8.90 -3.37 -3.38
C PHE A 151 -10.21 -3.97 -3.88
N TYR A 152 -11.35 -3.32 -3.63
CA TYR A 152 -12.63 -3.79 -4.13
C TYR A 152 -12.68 -3.79 -5.66
N ARG A 153 -12.15 -2.75 -6.32
CA ARG A 153 -12.04 -2.71 -7.79
C ARG A 153 -11.12 -3.79 -8.35
N THR A 154 -10.01 -4.09 -7.68
CA THR A 154 -9.12 -5.19 -8.06
C THR A 154 -9.84 -6.54 -8.00
N ILE A 155 -10.66 -6.78 -6.97
CA ILE A 155 -11.45 -8.02 -6.86
C ILE A 155 -12.53 -8.10 -7.94
N GLU A 156 -13.28 -7.01 -8.14
CA GLU A 156 -14.29 -6.91 -9.21
C GLU A 156 -13.64 -7.19 -10.58
N PHE A 157 -12.46 -6.62 -10.83
CA PHE A 157 -11.68 -6.83 -12.06
C PHE A 157 -11.19 -8.27 -12.22
N ILE A 158 -10.58 -8.89 -11.20
CA ILE A 158 -10.11 -10.29 -11.25
C ILE A 158 -11.27 -11.24 -11.52
N LYS A 159 -12.48 -10.91 -11.04
CA LYS A 159 -13.70 -11.68 -11.26
C LYS A 159 -14.40 -11.37 -12.59
N ASP A 160 -13.82 -10.55 -13.44
CA ASP A 160 -14.41 -10.10 -14.71
C ASP A 160 -15.82 -9.50 -14.53
N MET A 161 -16.03 -8.79 -13.42
CA MET A 161 -17.32 -8.15 -13.13
C MET A 161 -17.46 -6.84 -13.92
N PRO A 162 -18.69 -6.49 -14.35
CA PRO A 162 -18.94 -5.18 -14.93
C PRO A 162 -18.54 -4.05 -13.97
N LEU A 163 -17.92 -2.99 -14.51
CA LEU A 163 -17.52 -1.85 -13.69
C LEU A 163 -18.77 -1.21 -13.08
N ARG A 164 -18.81 -1.16 -11.76
CA ARG A 164 -19.97 -0.65 -11.02
C ARG A 164 -19.88 0.87 -10.82
N PRO A 165 -20.73 1.72 -11.43
CA PRO A 165 -20.64 3.17 -11.30
C PRO A 165 -21.02 3.68 -9.90
N ARG A 166 -21.91 2.97 -9.18
CA ARG A 166 -22.55 3.47 -7.94
C ARG A 166 -22.72 2.39 -6.88
N GLY A 167 -22.90 2.83 -5.62
CA GLY A 167 -23.22 1.97 -4.48
C GLY A 167 -22.01 1.38 -3.76
N ALA A 168 -22.26 0.45 -2.84
CA ALA A 168 -21.20 -0.32 -2.20
C ALA A 168 -20.86 -1.58 -3.03
N PRO A 169 -19.66 -2.17 -2.87
CA PRO A 169 -19.36 -3.49 -3.43
C PRO A 169 -20.39 -4.52 -2.96
N ILE A 170 -20.64 -5.57 -3.73
CA ILE A 170 -21.57 -6.64 -3.30
C ILE A 170 -21.09 -7.28 -1.99
N ARG A 171 -22.03 -7.76 -1.17
CA ARG A 171 -21.75 -8.28 0.17
C ARG A 171 -20.69 -9.38 0.17
N ASP A 172 -20.70 -10.27 -0.82
CA ASP A 172 -19.70 -11.32 -0.98
C ASP A 172 -18.27 -10.77 -1.10
N ILE A 173 -18.08 -9.64 -1.80
CA ILE A 173 -16.76 -8.98 -1.91
C ILE A 173 -16.40 -8.29 -0.59
N GLN A 174 -17.35 -7.64 0.08
CA GLN A 174 -17.10 -6.99 1.38
C GLN A 174 -16.72 -8.00 2.47
N GLU A 175 -17.34 -9.18 2.45
CA GLU A 175 -17.05 -10.26 3.41
C GLU A 175 -15.75 -10.98 3.08
N ALA A 176 -15.39 -11.12 1.80
CA ALA A 176 -14.12 -11.68 1.36
C ALA A 176 -12.93 -10.72 1.51
N CYS A 177 -13.18 -9.41 1.60
CA CYS A 177 -12.15 -8.38 1.72
C CYS A 177 -12.51 -7.37 2.80
N ARG A 178 -12.21 -7.74 4.05
CA ARG A 178 -12.19 -6.81 5.17
C ARG A 178 -10.75 -6.32 5.38
N PRO A 179 -10.41 -5.08 4.97
CA PRO A 179 -9.10 -4.51 5.24
C PRO A 179 -8.95 -4.27 6.74
N TRP A 180 -7.86 -4.79 7.31
CA TRP A 180 -7.47 -4.50 8.70
C TRP A 180 -6.32 -3.50 8.71
N LEU A 181 -6.36 -2.54 9.63
CA LEU A 181 -5.25 -1.63 9.91
C LEU A 181 -4.43 -2.19 11.06
N PHE A 182 -3.15 -2.48 10.82
CA PHE A 182 -2.20 -2.76 11.91
C PHE A 182 -1.21 -1.62 12.04
N GLN A 183 -0.78 -1.38 13.27
CA GLN A 183 0.36 -0.52 13.57
C GLN A 183 1.62 -1.16 12.93
N ALA A 184 2.26 -0.45 12.00
CA ALA A 184 3.53 -0.87 11.41
C ALA A 184 4.73 -0.20 12.12
N ALA A 185 5.95 -0.52 11.68
CA ALA A 185 7.15 -0.25 12.45
C ALA A 185 7.52 1.24 12.58
N PRO A 186 8.34 1.66 13.58
CA PRO A 186 8.68 3.07 13.75
C PRO A 186 9.50 3.59 12.56
N GLY A 187 8.95 4.61 11.90
CA GLY A 187 9.57 5.37 10.82
C GLY A 187 8.47 5.98 9.96
N SER A 188 8.27 7.31 10.00
CA SER A 188 7.05 7.97 9.46
C SER A 188 5.74 7.33 9.95
N TYR A 189 4.57 7.71 9.44
CA TYR A 189 3.32 7.02 9.78
C TYR A 189 3.16 5.81 8.86
N GLN A 190 3.06 4.62 9.44
CA GLN A 190 2.90 3.37 8.70
C GLN A 190 1.71 2.60 9.24
N PHE A 191 0.94 2.02 8.32
CA PHE A 191 -0.07 1.03 8.64
C PHE A 191 0.05 -0.13 7.63
N SER A 192 -0.27 -1.34 8.06
CA SER A 192 -0.45 -2.43 7.11
C SER A 192 -1.93 -2.62 6.83
N VAL A 193 -2.24 -2.90 5.56
CA VAL A 193 -3.56 -3.32 5.11
C VAL A 193 -3.46 -4.81 4.80
N ALA A 194 -4.22 -5.61 5.52
CA ALA A 194 -4.32 -7.04 5.26
C ALA A 194 -5.76 -7.42 4.88
N ILE A 195 -5.88 -8.34 3.93
CA ILE A 195 -7.15 -8.94 3.54
C ILE A 195 -7.36 -10.18 4.42
N GLN A 196 -8.47 -10.19 5.18
CA GLN A 196 -8.87 -11.33 6.00
C GLN A 196 -9.39 -12.50 5.14
N GLU A 197 -8.95 -13.73 5.42
CA GLU A 197 -9.56 -14.93 4.83
C GLU A 197 -11.03 -15.10 5.27
N PRO A 198 -11.92 -15.55 4.37
CA PRO A 198 -13.25 -15.99 4.78
C PRO A 198 -13.17 -17.05 5.87
N LYS A 199 -13.90 -16.87 6.98
CA LYS A 199 -13.91 -17.80 8.14
C LYS A 199 -14.37 -19.22 7.79
N GLN A 200 -15.04 -19.40 6.67
CA GLN A 200 -15.54 -20.68 6.19
C GLN A 200 -15.33 -20.77 4.69
N ARG A 201 -14.50 -21.73 4.25
CA ARG A 201 -14.38 -22.10 2.83
C ARG A 201 -15.72 -22.69 2.40
N ASP A 202 -16.40 -21.99 1.50
CA ASP A 202 -17.61 -22.51 0.89
C ASP A 202 -17.20 -23.38 -0.30
N PHE A 203 -17.35 -24.71 -0.17
CA PHE A 203 -16.92 -25.69 -1.19
C PHE A 203 -17.54 -25.47 -2.58
N PHE A 204 -18.57 -24.63 -2.68
CA PHE A 204 -19.33 -24.36 -3.90
C PHE A 204 -19.10 -22.96 -4.50
N LYS A 205 -18.31 -22.09 -3.86
CA LYS A 205 -17.96 -20.77 -4.39
C LYS A 205 -16.53 -20.78 -4.92
N GLU A 206 -16.28 -20.11 -6.04
CA GLU A 206 -14.91 -19.84 -6.48
C GLU A 206 -14.19 -19.04 -5.40
N ASP A 207 -13.19 -19.67 -4.79
CA ASP A 207 -12.34 -19.07 -3.76
C ASP A 207 -11.60 -17.87 -4.37
N ILE A 208 -11.88 -16.68 -3.84
CA ILE A 208 -10.99 -15.53 -4.07
C ILE A 208 -9.67 -15.89 -3.42
N ARG A 209 -8.62 -15.99 -4.23
CA ARG A 209 -7.23 -16.17 -3.80
C ARG A 209 -6.64 -14.79 -3.47
N PRO A 210 -6.61 -14.35 -2.21
CA PRO A 210 -6.32 -12.95 -1.93
C PRO A 210 -4.81 -12.64 -1.93
N ASP A 211 -3.97 -13.68 -2.01
CA ASP A 211 -2.59 -13.58 -2.50
C ASP A 211 -2.55 -13.01 -3.93
N LEU A 212 -3.40 -13.52 -4.84
CA LEU A 212 -3.51 -12.97 -6.19
C LEU A 212 -4.07 -11.54 -6.19
N VAL A 213 -5.02 -11.24 -5.30
CA VAL A 213 -5.59 -9.88 -5.19
C VAL A 213 -4.53 -8.86 -4.77
N ALA A 214 -3.70 -9.19 -3.78
CA ALA A 214 -2.64 -8.31 -3.31
C ALA A 214 -1.55 -8.10 -4.37
N THR A 215 -1.11 -9.18 -5.03
CA THR A 215 -0.15 -9.10 -6.14
C THR A 215 -0.71 -8.27 -7.29
N GLN A 216 -1.93 -8.56 -7.74
CA GLN A 216 -2.59 -7.79 -8.81
C GLN A 216 -2.77 -6.32 -8.45
N PHE A 217 -3.14 -6.01 -7.20
CA PHE A 217 -3.24 -4.64 -6.71
C PHE A 217 -1.91 -3.89 -6.83
N LEU A 218 -0.80 -4.52 -6.43
CA LEU A 218 0.53 -3.92 -6.54
C LEU A 218 1.01 -3.81 -7.99
N ASP A 219 0.72 -4.81 -8.83
CA ASP A 219 1.05 -4.78 -10.25
C ASP A 219 0.31 -3.65 -10.97
N ILE A 220 -0.98 -3.45 -10.65
CA ILE A 220 -1.77 -2.32 -11.14
C ILE A 220 -1.16 -1.00 -10.68
N LEU A 221 -0.87 -0.84 -9.37
CA LEU A 221 -0.24 0.38 -8.86
C LEU A 221 1.09 0.67 -9.58
N ARG A 222 1.98 -0.33 -9.69
CA ARG A 222 3.26 -0.19 -10.37
C ARG A 222 3.08 0.22 -11.83
N ALA A 223 2.13 -0.39 -12.54
CA ALA A 223 1.84 -0.06 -13.92
C ALA A 223 1.24 1.35 -14.09
N THR A 224 0.41 1.82 -13.16
CA THR A 224 -0.13 3.21 -13.21
C THR A 224 0.93 4.27 -12.98
N THR A 225 2.01 3.95 -12.27
CA THR A 225 3.14 4.86 -12.05
C THR A 225 4.16 4.88 -13.17
N ASN A 226 4.10 3.92 -14.10
CA ASN A 226 5.05 3.81 -15.20
C ASN A 226 4.56 4.63 -16.40
N GLU A 227 5.47 5.24 -17.15
CA GLU A 227 5.14 5.99 -18.36
C GLU A 227 4.75 5.07 -19.53
N ASP A 228 5.10 3.78 -19.47
CA ASP A 228 4.74 2.80 -20.50
C ASP A 228 3.29 2.31 -20.34
N GLN A 229 2.39 3.00 -21.04
CA GLN A 229 0.96 2.70 -21.06
C GLN A 229 0.65 1.27 -21.53
N ARG A 230 1.53 0.64 -22.34
CA ARG A 230 1.35 -0.74 -22.80
C ARG A 230 1.39 -1.75 -21.65
N GLN A 231 2.17 -1.49 -20.61
CA GLN A 231 2.23 -2.37 -19.45
C GLN A 231 0.89 -2.36 -18.70
N LEU A 232 0.29 -1.18 -18.52
CA LEU A 232 -1.03 -1.06 -17.89
C LEU A 232 -2.13 -1.69 -18.74
N GLU A 233 -2.07 -1.56 -20.06
CA GLU A 233 -3.00 -2.22 -21.00
C GLU A 233 -2.93 -3.74 -20.96
N GLN A 234 -1.73 -4.31 -20.77
CA GLN A 234 -1.55 -5.75 -20.61
C GLN A 234 -2.10 -6.26 -19.28
N ILE A 235 -1.88 -5.53 -18.19
CA ILE A 235 -2.32 -5.92 -16.84
C ILE A 235 -3.82 -5.68 -16.66
N VAL A 236 -4.36 -4.61 -17.24
CA VAL A 236 -5.78 -4.25 -17.18
C VAL A 236 -6.29 -4.00 -18.60
N PRO A 237 -6.80 -5.02 -19.30
CA PRO A 237 -7.27 -4.88 -20.69
C PRO A 237 -8.55 -4.04 -20.85
N SER A 238 -9.36 -3.90 -19.80
CA SER A 238 -10.55 -3.05 -19.82
C SER A 238 -10.20 -1.56 -19.69
N THR A 239 -10.58 -0.76 -20.68
CA THR A 239 -10.36 0.70 -20.70
C THR A 239 -11.04 1.41 -19.53
N GLU A 240 -12.24 0.97 -19.16
CA GLU A 240 -13.00 1.55 -18.06
C GLU A 240 -12.29 1.34 -16.72
N TYR A 241 -11.87 0.10 -16.43
CA TYR A 241 -11.09 -0.20 -15.22
C TYR A 241 -9.74 0.51 -15.21
N ARG A 242 -9.03 0.62 -16.36
CA ARG A 242 -7.78 1.39 -16.45
C ARG A 242 -7.96 2.83 -15.99
N ASN A 243 -9.01 3.50 -16.48
CA ASN A 243 -9.30 4.88 -16.11
C ASN A 243 -9.57 5.02 -14.61
N VAL A 244 -10.30 4.07 -14.01
CA VAL A 244 -10.58 4.05 -12.58
C VAL A 244 -9.31 3.85 -11.76
N PHE A 245 -8.48 2.86 -12.11
CA PHE A 245 -7.23 2.61 -11.41
C PHE A 245 -6.25 3.78 -11.51
N LEU A 246 -6.17 4.46 -12.67
CA LEU A 246 -5.39 5.69 -12.82
C LEU A 246 -5.90 6.79 -11.87
N LYS A 247 -7.22 7.04 -11.82
CA LYS A 247 -7.78 8.08 -10.95
C LYS A 247 -7.64 7.74 -9.45
N LEU A 248 -7.82 6.48 -9.05
CA LEU A 248 -7.59 6.05 -7.66
C LEU A 248 -6.12 6.17 -7.28
N SER A 249 -5.20 5.75 -8.16
CA SER A 249 -3.76 5.88 -7.94
C SER A 249 -3.32 7.34 -7.86
N ARG A 250 -3.90 8.21 -8.71
CA ARG A 250 -3.73 9.66 -8.58
C ARG A 250 -4.17 10.15 -7.20
N ASN A 251 -5.35 9.76 -6.72
CA ASN A 251 -5.90 10.24 -5.44
C ASN A 251 -5.08 9.75 -4.22
N LEU A 252 -4.33 8.66 -4.37
CA LEU A 252 -3.35 8.24 -3.36
C LEU A 252 -2.10 9.13 -3.34
N ALA A 253 -1.70 9.68 -4.49
CA ALA A 253 -0.52 10.53 -4.60
C ALA A 253 -0.73 11.93 -3.97
N PRO A 254 0.33 12.58 -3.46
CA PRO A 254 0.22 13.88 -2.80
C PRO A 254 -0.36 14.98 -3.70
N THR A 255 -1.29 15.77 -3.15
CA THR A 255 -1.93 16.95 -3.79
C THR A 255 -1.35 18.29 -3.32
N GLY A 256 -0.68 18.29 -2.16
CA GLY A 256 -0.21 19.51 -1.50
C GLY A 256 1.00 19.24 -0.60
N LYS A 257 1.10 19.98 0.51
CA LYS A 257 2.23 19.90 1.45
C LYS A 257 1.98 18.98 2.65
N THR A 258 0.76 18.44 2.78
CA THR A 258 0.32 17.59 3.89
C THR A 258 1.22 16.35 4.06
N PHE A 259 1.63 15.74 2.93
CA PHE A 259 2.62 14.67 2.89
C PHE A 259 3.42 14.72 1.60
N GLY A 260 4.60 14.10 1.57
CA GLY A 260 5.51 14.09 0.42
C GLY A 260 5.46 12.82 -0.43
N SER A 261 5.15 11.67 0.16
CA SER A 261 4.98 10.43 -0.59
C SER A 261 4.18 9.38 0.19
N ILE A 262 3.55 8.46 -0.54
CA ILE A 262 3.00 7.21 0.00
C ILE A 262 3.67 6.03 -0.69
N GLU A 263 4.15 5.06 0.08
CA GLU A 263 4.85 3.87 -0.41
C GLU A 263 4.08 2.60 -0.08
N PHE A 264 4.01 1.69 -1.04
CA PHE A 264 3.42 0.36 -0.92
C PHE A 264 4.52 -0.70 -1.06
N ARG A 265 4.54 -1.69 -0.16
CA ARG A 265 5.49 -2.80 -0.22
C ARG A 265 4.87 -4.11 0.23
N THR A 266 5.34 -5.21 -0.34
CA THR A 266 5.09 -6.56 0.16
C THR A 266 6.02 -6.89 1.33
N SER A 267 5.72 -7.99 2.04
CA SER A 267 6.66 -8.62 2.97
C SER A 267 7.85 -9.30 2.28
N THR A 268 7.82 -9.49 0.95
CA THR A 268 8.79 -10.30 0.19
C THR A 268 10.07 -9.54 -0.20
N GLY A 269 10.18 -8.25 0.15
CA GLY A 269 11.41 -7.46 -0.04
C GLY A 269 11.61 -6.87 -1.43
N GLU A 270 10.56 -6.82 -2.25
CA GLU A 270 10.59 -6.07 -3.52
C GLU A 270 10.75 -4.56 -3.29
N ALA A 271 11.22 -3.86 -4.33
CA ALA A 271 11.31 -2.40 -4.31
C ALA A 271 9.92 -1.79 -4.03
N PRO A 272 9.82 -0.81 -3.11
CA PRO A 272 8.56 -0.20 -2.78
C PRO A 272 8.01 0.57 -3.99
N ILE A 273 6.70 0.50 -4.19
CA ILE A 273 5.99 1.34 -5.15
C ILE A 273 5.73 2.68 -4.46
N ALA A 274 6.36 3.75 -4.93
CA ALA A 274 6.23 5.08 -4.36
C ALA A 274 5.35 5.96 -5.23
N LEU A 275 4.29 6.53 -4.64
CA LEU A 275 3.51 7.60 -5.24
C LEU A 275 4.00 8.95 -4.71
N THR A 276 4.61 9.71 -5.61
CA THR A 276 5.18 11.04 -5.39
C THR A 276 4.38 12.10 -6.16
N PRO A 277 4.65 13.40 -5.98
CA PRO A 277 4.08 14.44 -6.84
C PRO A 277 4.40 14.24 -8.34
N ASP A 278 5.58 13.68 -8.65
CA ASP A 278 5.99 13.37 -10.02
C ASP A 278 5.14 12.23 -10.59
N ALA A 279 4.91 11.17 -9.80
CA ALA A 279 4.01 10.07 -10.19
C ALA A 279 2.60 10.58 -10.45
N ARG A 280 2.10 11.52 -9.64
CA ARG A 280 0.80 12.19 -9.86
C ARG A 280 0.77 12.90 -11.22
N THR A 281 1.84 13.62 -11.55
CA THR A 281 1.96 14.37 -12.81
C THR A 281 1.92 13.42 -14.00
N ALA A 282 2.70 12.33 -13.97
CA ALA A 282 2.70 11.31 -15.02
C ALA A 282 1.32 10.63 -15.19
N ILE A 283 0.63 10.32 -14.09
CA ILE A 283 -0.73 9.77 -14.12
C ILE A 283 -1.70 10.77 -14.77
N ASN A 284 -1.61 12.05 -14.40
CA ASN A 284 -2.45 13.11 -14.98
C ASN A 284 -2.22 13.29 -16.48
N GLU A 285 -0.98 13.20 -16.96
CA GLU A 285 -0.69 13.21 -18.40
C GLU A 285 -1.27 12.00 -19.12
N THR A 286 -1.20 10.82 -18.52
CA THR A 286 -1.77 9.59 -19.06
C THR A 286 -3.30 9.69 -19.16
N LEU A 287 -3.94 10.19 -18.11
CA LEU A 287 -5.39 10.47 -18.09
C LEU A 287 -5.80 11.51 -19.14
N LYS A 288 -4.95 12.48 -19.46
CA LYS A 288 -5.20 13.46 -20.53
C LYS A 288 -5.07 12.84 -21.93
N LYS A 289 -4.05 12.01 -22.16
CA LYS A 289 -3.82 11.32 -23.44
C LYS A 289 -4.91 10.30 -23.77
N GLY A 290 -5.49 9.65 -22.76
CA GLY A 290 -6.57 8.66 -22.93
C GLY A 290 -7.96 9.25 -23.20
N ARG A 291 -8.10 10.58 -23.29
CA ARG A 291 -9.40 11.23 -23.51
C ARG A 291 -9.88 11.04 -24.95
N PRO A 292 -11.19 10.79 -25.16
CA PRO A 292 -11.75 10.85 -26.50
C PRO A 292 -11.58 12.26 -27.09
N PRO A 293 -11.21 12.40 -28.37
CA PRO A 293 -11.03 13.69 -29.00
C PRO A 293 -12.32 14.51 -28.94
N VAL A 294 -12.20 15.79 -28.62
CA VAL A 294 -13.31 16.75 -28.62
C VAL A 294 -13.99 16.71 -29.99
N SER A 295 -15.30 16.43 -30.02
CA SER A 295 -16.09 16.40 -31.24
C SER A 295 -15.97 17.75 -31.97
N GLN A 296 -15.58 17.73 -33.25
CA GLN A 296 -15.26 18.91 -34.08
C GLN A 296 -16.45 19.87 -34.32
N ASP A 297 -17.66 19.55 -33.86
CA ASP A 297 -18.89 20.28 -34.21
C ASP A 297 -19.11 21.57 -33.40
N ALA A 298 -18.30 21.87 -32.38
CA ALA A 298 -18.26 23.19 -31.74
C ALA A 298 -16.95 23.39 -30.96
N PRO A 299 -16.38 24.60 -30.90
CA PRO A 299 -15.33 24.92 -29.94
C PRO A 299 -15.92 24.73 -28.52
N GLU A 300 -15.45 23.68 -27.85
CA GLU A 300 -15.68 23.41 -26.45
C GLU A 300 -14.52 24.07 -25.68
N ASP A 301 -14.83 25.09 -24.88
CA ASP A 301 -13.83 25.72 -24.02
C ASP A 301 -13.65 24.83 -22.78
N GLU A 302 -12.44 24.29 -22.61
CA GLU A 302 -12.04 23.65 -21.36
C GLU A 302 -11.76 24.72 -20.31
N GLU A 303 -12.51 24.66 -19.21
CA GLU A 303 -12.37 25.57 -18.08
C GLU A 303 -12.04 24.77 -16.81
N GLU A 304 -11.35 25.42 -15.87
CA GLU A 304 -11.05 24.85 -14.55
C GLU A 304 -11.77 25.65 -13.48
N ILE A 305 -12.47 24.94 -12.59
CA ILE A 305 -13.16 25.53 -11.46
C ILE A 305 -12.54 25.01 -10.17
N VAL A 306 -12.10 25.94 -9.30
CA VAL A 306 -11.60 25.62 -7.97
C VAL A 306 -12.57 26.14 -6.92
N GLY A 307 -13.05 25.25 -6.05
CA GLY A 307 -14.02 25.59 -5.01
C GLY A 307 -14.35 24.42 -4.10
N MET A 308 -15.32 24.59 -3.22
CA MET A 308 -15.72 23.54 -2.27
C MET A 308 -16.83 22.67 -2.85
N LEU A 309 -16.62 21.36 -2.98
CA LEU A 309 -17.66 20.42 -3.40
C LEU A 309 -18.73 20.33 -2.29
N ARG A 310 -19.97 20.74 -2.56
CA ARG A 310 -21.04 20.76 -1.54
C ARG A 310 -22.08 19.68 -1.73
N ALA A 311 -22.36 19.32 -2.97
CA ALA A 311 -23.34 18.29 -3.28
C ALA A 311 -22.92 17.52 -4.52
N VAL A 312 -23.30 16.25 -4.53
CA VAL A 312 -23.19 15.35 -5.68
C VAL A 312 -24.42 14.46 -5.68
N ASP A 313 -25.02 14.31 -6.84
CA ASP A 313 -26.11 13.38 -7.09
C ASP A 313 -25.76 12.60 -8.35
N LEU A 314 -25.19 11.42 -8.15
CA LEU A 314 -24.78 10.53 -9.24
C LEU A 314 -25.98 9.97 -10.00
N ASP A 315 -27.15 9.88 -9.37
CA ASP A 315 -28.38 9.37 -10.00
C ASP A 315 -28.98 10.40 -10.95
N LYS A 316 -28.87 11.69 -10.60
CA LYS A 316 -29.29 12.82 -11.44
C LYS A 316 -28.14 13.42 -12.26
N ASP A 317 -26.95 12.83 -12.20
CA ASP A 317 -25.80 13.15 -13.05
C ASP A 317 -25.28 14.59 -12.88
N TRP A 318 -25.20 15.08 -11.63
CA TRP A 318 -24.70 16.44 -11.35
C TRP A 318 -23.93 16.58 -10.03
N LEU A 319 -23.10 17.62 -9.95
CA LEU A 319 -22.43 18.09 -8.74
C LEU A 319 -22.51 19.62 -8.61
N ASP A 320 -22.40 20.12 -7.38
CA ASP A 320 -22.33 21.55 -7.08
C ASP A 320 -21.01 21.91 -6.38
N VAL A 321 -20.30 22.88 -6.97
CA VAL A 321 -19.08 23.45 -6.41
C VAL A 321 -19.36 24.88 -5.97
N THR A 322 -19.04 25.22 -4.72
CA THR A 322 -19.11 26.62 -4.26
C THR A 322 -17.80 27.33 -4.57
N VAL A 323 -17.85 28.33 -5.45
CA VAL A 323 -16.73 29.17 -5.90
C VAL A 323 -16.99 30.59 -5.44
N ASN A 324 -16.12 31.14 -4.58
CA ASN A 324 -16.29 32.51 -4.04
C ASN A 324 -17.69 32.79 -3.45
N GLY A 325 -18.31 31.78 -2.83
CA GLY A 325 -19.66 31.88 -2.23
C GLY A 325 -20.82 31.67 -3.20
N GLN A 326 -20.56 31.45 -4.50
CA GLN A 326 -21.58 31.14 -5.50
C GLN A 326 -21.56 29.66 -5.85
N ALA A 327 -22.74 29.03 -5.94
CA ALA A 327 -22.87 27.65 -6.38
C ALA A 327 -22.74 27.58 -7.91
N VAL A 328 -21.79 26.77 -8.37
CA VAL A 328 -21.64 26.40 -9.77
C VAL A 328 -22.14 24.97 -9.95
N HIS A 329 -23.18 24.83 -10.75
CA HIS A 329 -23.80 23.55 -11.08
C HIS A 329 -23.13 22.92 -12.28
N VAL A 330 -22.66 21.68 -12.14
CA VAL A 330 -21.99 20.91 -13.19
C VAL A 330 -22.77 19.63 -13.44
N THR A 331 -23.07 19.35 -14.71
CA THR A 331 -23.86 18.19 -15.16
C THR A 331 -23.01 17.24 -15.99
N GLY A 332 -23.50 16.05 -16.31
CA GLY A 332 -22.77 15.14 -17.21
C GLY A 332 -21.63 14.42 -16.51
N LEU A 333 -21.83 14.00 -15.26
CA LEU A 333 -20.86 13.22 -14.50
C LEU A 333 -20.53 11.89 -15.19
N GLY A 334 -21.48 11.30 -15.92
CA GLY A 334 -21.31 10.11 -16.74
C GLY A 334 -20.75 8.94 -15.92
N ASP A 335 -19.53 8.52 -16.24
CA ASP A 335 -18.81 7.42 -15.58
C ASP A 335 -18.17 7.83 -14.24
N ALA A 336 -18.57 8.98 -13.68
CA ALA A 336 -18.17 9.37 -12.34
C ALA A 336 -18.63 8.34 -11.30
N MET A 337 -17.69 7.95 -10.44
CA MET A 337 -17.90 6.86 -9.49
C MET A 337 -18.03 7.38 -8.06
N ASP A 338 -18.89 6.71 -7.30
CA ASP A 338 -19.18 7.05 -5.89
C ASP A 338 -17.95 6.97 -4.99
N ASP A 339 -17.16 5.92 -5.14
CA ASP A 339 -15.91 5.68 -4.41
C ASP A 339 -14.77 6.64 -4.81
N LEU A 340 -14.96 7.43 -5.87
CA LEU A 340 -14.01 8.45 -6.32
C LEU A 340 -14.43 9.85 -5.86
N ILE A 341 -15.68 10.25 -6.11
CA ILE A 341 -16.16 11.61 -5.82
C ILE A 341 -16.70 11.74 -4.39
N GLY A 342 -17.33 10.71 -3.86
CA GLY A 342 -17.93 10.72 -2.51
C GLY A 342 -16.98 11.21 -1.42
N PRO A 343 -15.72 10.71 -1.35
CA PRO A 343 -14.73 11.18 -0.37
C PRO A 343 -14.30 12.65 -0.52
N MET A 344 -14.67 13.32 -1.62
CA MET A 344 -14.34 14.71 -1.91
C MET A 344 -15.41 15.71 -1.41
N VAL A 345 -16.58 15.22 -0.96
CA VAL A 345 -17.66 16.09 -0.49
C VAL A 345 -17.21 16.89 0.74
N ASN A 346 -17.52 18.17 0.75
CA ASN A 346 -17.06 19.20 1.69
C ASN A 346 -15.54 19.49 1.67
N LYS A 347 -14.83 19.07 0.62
CA LYS A 347 -13.42 19.43 0.42
C LYS A 347 -13.24 20.46 -0.69
N MET A 348 -12.10 21.14 -0.67
CA MET A 348 -11.64 21.94 -1.79
C MET A 348 -11.26 21.01 -2.94
N VAL A 349 -11.83 21.28 -4.11
CA VAL A 349 -11.67 20.49 -5.32
C VAL A 349 -11.32 21.37 -6.49
N LYS A 350 -10.63 20.77 -7.44
CA LYS A 350 -10.40 21.29 -8.79
C LYS A 350 -11.22 20.45 -9.76
N VAL A 351 -12.21 21.06 -10.38
CA VAL A 351 -13.09 20.42 -11.36
C VAL A 351 -12.72 20.92 -12.75
N GLN A 352 -12.37 19.99 -13.63
CA GLN A 352 -12.23 20.27 -15.05
C GLN A 352 -13.60 20.13 -15.69
N ILE A 353 -14.00 21.17 -16.39
CA ILE A 353 -15.30 21.27 -17.04
C ILE A 353 -15.12 21.65 -18.51
N VAL A 354 -16.15 21.37 -19.28
CA VAL A 354 -16.26 21.84 -20.64
C VAL A 354 -17.53 22.64 -20.81
N ARG A 355 -17.41 23.75 -21.52
CA ARG A 355 -18.52 24.65 -21.83
C ARG A 355 -18.68 24.81 -23.34
N LYS A 356 -19.92 24.69 -23.83
CA LYS A 356 -20.32 25.23 -25.13
C LYS A 356 -20.77 26.68 -24.95
N VAL A 357 -20.61 27.52 -25.96
CA VAL A 357 -20.83 28.99 -25.95
C VAL A 357 -22.05 29.49 -25.14
N ASN A 358 -23.13 28.71 -25.03
CA ASN A 358 -24.28 28.97 -24.13
C ASN A 358 -24.85 27.70 -23.45
N GLY A 359 -24.03 26.67 -23.24
CA GLY A 359 -24.43 25.39 -22.67
C GLY A 359 -24.17 25.28 -21.16
N PRO A 360 -24.78 24.27 -20.49
CA PRO A 360 -24.45 23.95 -19.11
C PRO A 360 -22.99 23.53 -18.99
N PHE A 361 -22.40 23.73 -17.80
CA PHE A 361 -21.09 23.18 -17.50
C PHE A 361 -21.16 21.66 -17.50
N ARG A 362 -20.32 21.02 -18.31
CA ARG A 362 -20.20 19.57 -18.38
C ARG A 362 -18.95 19.09 -17.65
N PHE A 363 -19.12 18.10 -16.79
CA PHE A 363 -18.04 17.50 -16.05
C PHE A 363 -17.05 16.78 -16.98
N ARG A 364 -15.75 16.88 -16.65
CA ARG A 364 -14.70 16.06 -17.28
C ARG A 364 -13.91 15.27 -16.25
N ASP A 365 -13.46 15.94 -15.20
CA ASP A 365 -12.66 15.33 -14.16
C ASP A 365 -12.73 16.14 -12.87
N ILE A 366 -12.36 15.50 -11.77
CA ILE A 366 -12.27 16.14 -10.46
C ILE A 366 -11.12 15.55 -9.66
N GLU A 367 -10.44 16.43 -8.95
CA GLU A 367 -9.43 16.06 -7.97
C GLU A 367 -9.52 16.94 -6.74
N VAL A 368 -9.06 16.42 -5.60
CA VAL A 368 -8.89 17.22 -4.39
C VAL A 368 -7.79 18.24 -4.63
N ASN A 369 -8.03 19.47 -4.17
CA ASN A 369 -7.09 20.58 -4.23
C ASN A 369 -6.75 21.01 -2.80
N GLU A 370 -5.60 20.55 -2.28
CA GLU A 370 -5.10 20.85 -0.93
C GLU A 370 -4.14 22.04 -0.89
#